data_AF-A0A956EY72-F1
#
_entry.id   AF-A0A956EY72-F1
#
_cell.length_a   1.000
_cell.length_b   1.000
_cell.length_c   1.000
_cell.angle_alpha   90.00
_cell.angle_beta   90.00
_cell.angle_gamma   90.00
#
_symmetry.space_group_name_H-M   'P 1'
#
loop_
_entity.id
_entity.type
_entity.pdbx_description
1 polymer ?
#
loop_
_entity_poly.entity_id
_entity_poly.type
_entity_poly.pdbx_seq_one_letter_code
_entity_poly.pdbx_strand_id
1 'polypeptide(L)'
;MGSSIAVALAHRHKKWRVLRRLQSSLSEGADWILQGQSEVYALEVKGTDEGSLPLAEALRQTRASLWVQRKGAIPAVCVVSFKAPRAVFQTDEPK
;
A
#
# COMPACT_ATOMS: atom_id res chain seq x y z
N MET A 1 -0.57 9.33 -10.23
CA MET A 1 0.38 8.20 -10.37
C MET A 1 -0.04 6.94 -9.61
N GLY A 2 -0.56 7.00 -8.37
CA GLY A 2 -0.82 5.79 -7.57
C GLY A 2 -1.82 4.76 -8.12
N SER A 3 -2.76 5.16 -8.99
CA SER A 3 -3.82 4.27 -9.48
C SER A 3 -3.33 3.11 -10.33
N SER A 4 -2.33 3.32 -11.19
CA SER A 4 -1.76 2.24 -12.01
C SER A 4 -0.92 1.25 -11.18
N ILE A 5 -0.27 1.74 -10.11
CA ILE A 5 0.52 0.91 -9.20
C ILE A 5 -0.40 -0.03 -8.40
N ALA A 6 -1.51 0.48 -7.87
CA ALA A 6 -2.48 -0.34 -7.15
C ALA A 6 -3.05 -1.47 -8.03
N VAL A 7 -3.42 -1.16 -9.28
CA VAL A 7 -3.93 -2.16 -10.24
C VAL A 7 -2.85 -3.17 -10.63
N ALA A 8 -1.61 -2.73 -10.88
CA ALA A 8 -0.50 -3.61 -11.23
C ALA A 8 -0.13 -4.58 -10.10
N LEU A 9 -0.09 -4.10 -8.86
CA LEU A 9 0.13 -4.95 -7.68
C LEU A 9 -1.00 -5.95 -7.50
N ALA A 10 -2.25 -5.50 -7.66
CA ALA A 10 -3.41 -6.35 -7.53
C ALA A 10 -3.42 -7.50 -8.56
N HIS A 11 -3.00 -7.20 -9.80
CA HIS A 11 -2.83 -8.21 -10.84
C HIS A 11 -1.66 -9.16 -10.55
N ARG A 12 -0.52 -8.65 -10.06
CA ARG A 12 0.70 -9.44 -9.77
C ARG A 12 0.50 -10.43 -8.62
N HIS A 13 -0.18 -10.02 -7.54
CA HIS A 13 -0.45 -10.87 -6.39
C HIS A 13 -1.74 -11.66 -6.60
N LYS A 14 -1.63 -12.73 -7.41
CA LYS A 14 -2.62 -13.81 -7.63
C LYS A 14 -4.10 -13.44 -7.42
N LYS A 15 -4.55 -12.36 -8.08
CA LYS A 15 -5.95 -11.87 -8.18
C LYS A 15 -6.48 -11.07 -6.98
N TRP A 16 -5.71 -10.16 -6.40
CA TRP A 16 -6.33 -9.15 -5.55
C TRP A 16 -7.25 -8.24 -6.36
N ARG A 17 -8.29 -7.69 -5.73
CA ARG A 17 -9.23 -6.73 -6.34
C ARG A 17 -9.08 -5.37 -5.69
N VAL A 18 -8.99 -4.31 -6.50
CA VAL A 18 -9.08 -2.94 -5.99
C VAL A 18 -10.51 -2.68 -5.54
N LEU A 19 -10.73 -2.44 -4.24
CA LEU A 19 -12.05 -2.14 -3.70
C LEU A 19 -12.34 -0.65 -3.71
N ARG A 20 -11.38 0.15 -3.23
CA ARG A 20 -11.59 1.58 -3.03
C ARG A 20 -10.28 2.35 -3.08
N ARG A 21 -10.33 3.53 -3.68
CA ARG A 21 -9.34 4.58 -3.46
C ARG A 21 -9.74 5.36 -2.21
N LEU A 22 -8.85 5.46 -1.25
CA LEU A 22 -9.05 6.31 -0.08
C LEU A 22 -8.68 7.75 -0.44
N GLN A 23 -9.39 8.70 0.17
CA GLN A 23 -9.18 10.12 -0.08
C GLN A 23 -8.42 10.71 1.12
N SER A 24 -7.38 11.49 0.82
CA SER A 24 -6.58 12.18 1.83
C SER A 24 -7.40 13.10 2.73
N SER A 25 -8.51 13.65 2.24
CA SER A 25 -9.43 14.52 2.99
C SER A 25 -10.18 13.82 4.14
N LEU A 26 -10.19 12.49 4.18
CA LEU A 26 -10.84 11.70 5.24
C LEU A 26 -9.84 11.20 6.30
N SER A 27 -8.56 11.57 6.19
CA SER A 27 -7.48 11.16 7.11
C SER A 27 -7.44 9.65 7.35
N GLU A 28 -7.80 8.85 6.34
CA GLU A 28 -7.92 7.38 6.48
C GLU A 28 -6.56 6.69 6.57
N GLY A 29 -5.46 7.38 6.21
CA GLY A 29 -4.08 6.99 6.50
C GLY A 29 -3.47 5.93 5.57
N ALA A 30 -4.13 5.61 4.46
CA ALA A 30 -3.63 4.79 3.35
C ALA A 30 -4.23 5.31 2.04
N ASP A 31 -3.66 4.94 0.89
CA ASP A 31 -4.13 5.38 -0.43
C ASP A 31 -5.22 4.47 -1.03
N TRP A 32 -5.16 3.16 -0.78
CA TRP A 32 -6.02 2.17 -1.43
C TRP A 32 -6.41 1.03 -0.50
N ILE A 33 -7.59 0.47 -0.75
CA ILE A 33 -8.04 -0.80 -0.17
C ILE A 33 -8.06 -1.86 -1.26
N LEU A 34 -7.35 -2.97 -1.00
CA LEU A 34 -7.31 -4.14 -1.85
C LEU A 34 -7.94 -5.33 -1.12
N GLN A 35 -8.60 -6.21 -1.87
CA GLN A 35 -9.17 -7.46 -1.37
C GLN A 35 -8.34 -8.62 -1.90
N GLY A 36 -7.74 -9.40 -0.99
CA GLY A 36 -7.18 -10.73 -1.24
C GLY A 36 -8.27 -11.80 -1.23
N GLN A 37 -7.87 -13.06 -1.06
CA GLN A 37 -8.82 -14.17 -1.03
C GLN A 37 -9.63 -14.18 0.27
N SER A 38 -8.95 -14.00 1.40
CA SER A 38 -9.56 -13.91 2.74
C SER A 38 -9.27 -12.58 3.44
N GLU A 39 -8.32 -11.82 2.92
CA GLU A 39 -7.70 -10.67 3.59
C GLU A 39 -8.08 -9.35 2.91
N VAL A 40 -8.06 -8.27 3.69
CA VAL A 40 -8.15 -6.89 3.18
C VAL A 40 -6.82 -6.21 3.43
N TYR A 41 -6.30 -5.50 2.44
CA TYR A 41 -5.03 -4.76 2.54
C TYR A 41 -5.28 -3.27 2.48
N ALA A 42 -4.64 -2.52 3.38
CA ALA A 42 -4.54 -1.07 3.29
C ALA A 42 -3.20 -0.73 2.64
N LEU A 43 -3.23 -0.36 1.36
CA LEU A 43 -2.04 -0.06 0.56
C LEU A 43 -1.74 1.44 0.56
N GLU A 44 -0.53 1.80 0.97
CA GLU A 44 0.07 3.12 0.77
C GLU A 44 1.05 3.08 -0.42
N VAL A 45 1.01 4.10 -1.28
CA VAL A 45 1.92 4.22 -2.43
C VAL A 45 2.74 5.50 -2.31
N LYS A 46 4.06 5.34 -2.08
CA LYS A 46 5.00 6.46 -2.00
C LYS A 46 5.88 6.53 -3.24
N GLY A 47 6.24 7.75 -3.64
CA GLY A 47 7.31 8.02 -4.59
C GLY A 47 8.52 8.64 -3.88
N THR A 48 9.74 8.33 -4.32
CA THR A 48 10.96 8.96 -3.81
C THR A 48 11.99 9.21 -4.92
N ASP A 49 12.67 10.35 -4.83
CA ASP A 49 13.84 10.70 -5.65
C ASP A 49 15.16 10.38 -4.96
N GLU A 50 15.10 9.94 -3.70
CA GLU A 50 16.25 9.58 -2.89
C GLU A 50 16.70 8.13 -3.14
N GLY A 51 17.99 7.86 -2.91
CA GLY A 51 18.58 6.53 -3.09
C GLY A 51 18.12 5.49 -2.07
N SER A 52 17.47 5.90 -0.99
CA SER A 52 16.89 5.04 0.03
C SER A 52 15.36 5.02 -0.07
N LEU A 53 14.79 3.83 0.06
CA LEU A 53 13.35 3.61 0.09
C LEU A 53 12.92 3.64 1.57
N PRO A 54 12.10 4.60 2.05
CA PRO A 54 11.68 4.67 3.45
C PRO A 54 10.57 3.64 3.76
N LEU A 55 10.81 2.38 3.40
CA LEU A 55 9.81 1.31 3.43
C LEU A 55 9.32 1.01 4.85
N ALA A 56 10.24 0.95 5.81
CA ALA A 56 9.91 0.70 7.22
C ALA A 56 9.07 1.83 7.83
N GLU A 57 9.42 3.08 7.51
CA GLU A 57 8.70 4.25 8.01
C GLU A 57 7.30 4.35 7.38
N ALA A 58 7.20 4.15 6.06
CA ALA A 58 5.91 4.12 5.37
C ALA A 58 5.02 2.98 5.91
N LEU A 59 5.59 1.82 6.22
CA LEU A 59 4.85 0.70 6.80
C LEU A 59 4.37 1.02 8.22
N ARG A 60 5.23 1.65 9.04
CA ARG A 60 4.87 2.16 10.38
C ARG A 60 3.71 3.15 10.31
N GLN A 61 3.73 4.08 9.35
CA GLN A 61 2.64 5.03 9.14
C GLN A 61 1.34 4.34 8.69
N THR A 62 1.45 3.38 7.76
CA THR A 62 0.28 2.63 7.26
C THR A 62 -0.38 1.80 8.36
N ARG A 63 0.40 1.25 9.31
CA ARG A 63 -0.14 0.58 10.51
C ARG A 63 -1.03 1.48 11.34
N ALA A 64 -0.80 2.79 11.37
CA ALA A 64 -1.61 3.75 12.11
C ALA A 64 -2.89 4.16 11.36
N SER A 65 -3.11 3.68 10.13
CA SER A 65 -4.31 3.96 9.34
C SER A 65 -5.59 3.44 10.03
N LEU A 66 -6.71 4.11 9.77
CA LEU A 66 -8.00 3.75 10.36
C LEU A 66 -8.43 2.33 9.95
N TRP A 67 -8.10 1.92 8.73
CA TRP A 67 -8.43 0.60 8.21
C TRP A 67 -7.64 -0.51 8.92
N VAL A 68 -6.37 -0.27 9.22
CA VAL A 68 -5.57 -1.24 9.99
C VAL A 68 -6.05 -1.27 11.44
N GLN A 69 -6.13 -0.10 12.09
CA GLN A 69 -6.45 0.00 13.53
C GLN A 69 -7.87 -0.42 13.89
N ARG A 70 -8.86 -0.16 13.02
CA ARG A 70 -10.28 -0.38 13.33
C ARG A 70 -10.94 -1.49 12.53
N LYS A 71 -10.38 -1.87 11.39
CA LYS A 71 -10.99 -2.85 10.47
C LYS A 71 -10.12 -4.10 10.27
N GLY A 72 -8.95 -4.17 10.91
CA GLY A 72 -8.07 -5.34 10.84
C GLY A 72 -7.47 -5.57 9.45
N ALA A 73 -7.39 -4.53 8.61
CA ALA A 73 -6.72 -4.64 7.32
C ALA A 73 -5.21 -4.86 7.51
N ILE A 74 -4.59 -5.64 6.62
CA ILE A 74 -3.16 -5.86 6.59
C ILE A 74 -2.49 -4.63 5.97
N PRO A 75 -1.54 -3.97 6.66
CA PRO A 75 -0.82 -2.84 6.09
C PRO A 75 0.08 -3.33 4.94
N ALA A 76 0.06 -2.59 3.84
CA ALA A 76 0.88 -2.84 2.67
C ALA A 76 1.46 -1.52 2.17
N VAL A 77 2.70 -1.56 1.68
CA VAL A 77 3.38 -0.37 1.15
C VAL A 77 4.04 -0.71 -0.17
N CYS A 78 3.89 0.20 -1.13
CA CYS A 78 4.69 0.23 -2.34
C CYS A 78 5.48 1.54 -2.41
N VAL A 79 6.80 1.45 -2.51
CA VAL A 79 7.67 2.61 -2.74
C VAL A 79 8.27 2.53 -4.13
N VAL A 80 8.13 3.60 -4.90
CA VAL A 80 8.66 3.74 -6.26
C VAL A 80 9.81 4.74 -6.27
N SER A 81 10.98 4.33 -6.77
CA SER A 81 12.10 5.24 -7.04
C SER A 81 12.03 5.77 -8.47
N PHE A 82 12.17 7.09 -8.64
CA PHE A 82 12.11 7.73 -9.95
C PHE A 82 13.48 7.87 -10.64
N LYS A 83 14.58 7.98 -9.87
CA LYS A 83 15.94 8.02 -10.43
C LYS A 83 16.41 6.67 -11.00
N ALA A 84 16.01 5.58 -10.36
CA ALA A 84 16.22 4.23 -10.86
C ALA A 84 14.86 3.51 -10.81
N PRO A 85 14.17 3.32 -11.95
CA PRO A 85 12.77 2.88 -11.98
C PRO A 85 12.63 1.50 -11.35
N ARG A 86 12.34 1.49 -10.05
CA ARG A 86 12.21 0.30 -9.22
C ARG A 86 11.08 0.51 -8.23
N ALA A 87 10.19 -0.47 -8.15
CA ALA A 87 9.16 -0.55 -7.14
C ALA A 87 9.50 -1.67 -6.15
N VAL A 88 9.41 -1.36 -4.85
CA VAL A 88 9.51 -2.35 -3.78
C VAL A 88 8.19 -2.41 -3.04
N PHE A 89 7.72 -3.64 -2.80
CA PHE A 89 6.46 -3.93 -2.16
C PHE A 89 6.70 -4.74 -0.88
N GLN A 90 6.02 -4.38 0.19
CA GLN A 90 6.07 -5.09 1.47
C GLN A 90 4.70 -5.09 2.15
N THR A 91 4.36 -6.19 2.82
CA THR A 91 3.17 -6.38 3.65
C THR A 91 3.58 -6.87 5.04
N ASP A 92 2.68 -6.75 6.01
CA ASP A 92 2.79 -7.44 7.31
C ASP A 92 2.00 -8.76 7.37
N GLU A 93 2.02 -9.54 6.29
CA GLU A 93 1.45 -10.89 6.37
C GLU A 93 2.22 -11.74 7.40
N PRO A 94 1.54 -12.43 8.32
CA PRO A 94 2.19 -13.45 9.12
C PRO A 94 2.72 -14.56 8.19
N LYS A 95 3.98 -14.96 8.39
CA LYS A 95 4.65 -16.01 7.61
C LYS A 95 4.04 -17.38 7.85
#